data_AF-A0A7R9UQH6-F1
#
_entry.id   AF-A0A7R9UQH6-F1
#
_cell.length_a   1.000
_cell.length_b   1.000
_cell.length_c   1.000
_cell.angle_alpha   90.00
_cell.angle_beta   90.00
_cell.angle_gamma   90.00
#
_symmetry.space_group_name_H-M   'P 1'
#
loop_
_entity.id
_entity.type
_entity.pdbx_description
1 polymer ?
#
loop_
_entity_poly.entity_id
_entity_poly.type
_entity_poly.pdbx_seq_one_letter_code
_entity_poly.pdbx_strand_id
1 'polypeptide(L)'
;EACAADFPSVDISPFLVPDDSPLASARDATAAAWDHAMREWGFARVTGDGVPPDAFAPFRAAALDFFDEPLERKRAYSDPSGRYGPEGYTSLGVESVGRTSAGGGG
;
A
#
# COMPACT_ATOMS: atom_id res chain seq x y z
N GLU A 1 20.55 15.59 10.32
CA GLU A 1 19.49 14.89 11.06
C GLU A 1 18.19 15.03 10.30
N ALA A 2 17.48 13.94 10.05
CA ALA A 2 16.21 14.00 9.33
C ALA A 2 15.12 14.49 10.29
N CYS A 3 14.37 15.51 9.86
CA CYS A 3 13.15 15.96 10.54
C CYS A 3 12.16 14.79 10.47
N ALA A 4 11.99 14.05 11.56
CA ALA A 4 11.01 12.97 11.60
C ALA A 4 9.63 13.62 11.41
N ALA A 5 9.02 13.43 10.25
CA ALA A 5 7.63 13.80 10.05
C ALA A 5 6.80 13.00 11.07
N ASP A 6 6.07 13.71 11.92
CA ASP A 6 5.24 13.14 12.97
C ASP A 6 3.86 12.84 12.37
N PHE A 7 3.75 11.69 11.70
CA PHE A 7 2.50 11.21 11.10
C PHE A 7 1.92 10.07 11.95
N PRO A 8 0.59 9.90 11.97
CA PRO A 8 -0.07 9.03 12.93
C PRO A 8 0.31 7.57 12.69
N SER A 9 0.58 6.85 13.77
CA SER A 9 0.81 5.41 13.77
C SER A 9 -0.34 4.73 14.50
N VAL A 10 -0.99 3.77 13.84
CA VAL A 10 -2.16 3.05 14.37
C VAL A 10 -1.81 1.57 14.51
N ASP A 11 -1.98 1.03 15.71
CA ASP A 11 -1.84 -0.40 16.00
C ASP A 11 -3.16 -1.13 15.75
N ILE A 12 -3.15 -2.05 14.79
CA ILE A 12 -4.32 -2.85 14.39
C ILE A 12 -4.34 -4.25 15.01
N SER A 13 -3.39 -4.58 15.88
CA SER A 13 -3.33 -5.88 16.54
C SER A 13 -4.63 -6.31 17.26
N PRO A 14 -5.49 -5.40 17.81
CA PRO A 14 -6.77 -5.79 18.38
C PRO A 14 -7.75 -6.43 17.38
N PHE A 15 -7.58 -6.21 16.08
CA PHE A 15 -8.41 -6.78 15.02
C PHE A 15 -7.92 -8.14 14.52
N LEU A 16 -6.75 -8.60 14.94
CA LEU A 16 -6.20 -9.90 14.52
C LEU A 16 -6.62 -11.07 15.41
N VAL A 17 -7.26 -10.78 16.54
CA VAL A 17 -7.77 -11.80 17.47
C VAL A 17 -9.28 -12.02 17.26
N PRO A 18 -9.84 -13.17 17.66
CA PRO A 18 -11.28 -13.47 17.60
C PRO A 18 -12.16 -12.46 18.34
N ASP A 19 -13.42 -12.32 17.94
CA ASP A 19 -14.34 -11.30 18.46
C ASP A 19 -14.70 -11.46 19.94
N ASP A 20 -14.70 -12.70 20.43
CA ASP A 20 -14.92 -13.09 21.82
C ASP A 20 -13.71 -12.82 22.74
N SER A 21 -12.64 -12.26 22.19
CA SER A 21 -11.48 -11.77 22.94
C SER A 21 -11.84 -10.57 23.84
N PRO A 22 -11.21 -10.41 25.02
CA PRO A 22 -11.40 -9.26 25.92
C PRO A 22 -10.94 -7.91 25.33
N LEU A 23 -10.54 -7.84 24.06
CA LEU A 23 -10.02 -6.65 23.38
C LEU A 23 -11.09 -5.75 22.75
N ALA A 24 -12.38 -5.92 23.07
CA ALA A 24 -13.44 -5.08 22.50
C ALA A 24 -13.18 -3.57 22.69
N SER A 25 -12.78 -3.14 23.89
CA SER A 25 -12.42 -1.74 24.16
C SER A 25 -11.15 -1.27 23.44
N ALA A 26 -10.22 -2.18 23.17
CA ALA A 26 -9.01 -1.88 22.40
C ALA A 26 -9.34 -1.68 20.91
N ARG A 27 -10.31 -2.42 20.36
CA ARG A 27 -10.80 -2.20 18.99
C ARG A 27 -11.47 -0.83 18.82
N ASP A 28 -12.30 -0.42 19.78
CA ASP A 28 -12.94 0.90 19.76
C ASP A 28 -11.89 2.03 19.80
N ALA A 29 -10.86 1.88 20.63
CA ALA A 29 -9.75 2.83 20.69
C ALA A 29 -8.96 2.88 19.38
N THR A 30 -8.62 1.73 18.78
CA THR A 30 -7.96 1.69 17.46
C THR A 30 -8.84 2.32 16.38
N ALA A 31 -10.14 2.05 16.37
CA ALA A 31 -11.07 2.63 15.40
C ALA A 31 -11.16 4.17 15.53
N ALA A 32 -11.22 4.70 16.76
CA ALA A 32 -11.19 6.13 17.01
C ALA A 32 -9.87 6.78 16.57
N ALA A 33 -8.73 6.11 16.81
CA ALA A 33 -7.42 6.57 16.35
C ALA A 33 -7.33 6.59 14.81
N TRP A 34 -7.89 5.57 14.15
CA TRP A 34 -7.95 5.51 12.69
C TRP A 34 -8.85 6.61 12.10
N ASP A 35 -10.04 6.84 12.65
CA ASP A 35 -10.93 7.94 12.23
C ASP A 35 -10.21 9.29 12.32
N HIS A 36 -9.59 9.56 13.47
CA HIS A 36 -8.83 10.79 13.66
C HIS A 36 -7.69 10.93 12.65
N ALA A 37 -6.92 9.86 12.42
CA ALA A 37 -5.81 9.85 11.49
C ALA A 37 -6.24 10.18 10.04
N MET A 38 -7.33 9.57 9.59
CA MET A 38 -7.86 9.79 8.24
C MET A 38 -8.47 11.20 8.09
N ARG A 39 -9.05 11.76 9.14
CA ARG A 39 -9.66 13.10 9.10
C ARG A 39 -8.63 14.23 9.14
N GLU A 40 -7.53 14.03 9.85
CA GLU A 40 -6.50 15.06 10.04
C GLU A 40 -5.37 14.96 9.00
N TRP A 41 -4.84 13.76 8.74
CA TRP A 41 -3.71 13.57 7.82
C TRP A 41 -4.10 12.94 6.48
N GLY A 42 -5.22 12.21 6.42
CA GLY A 42 -5.63 11.45 5.23
C GLY A 42 -4.86 10.14 5.02
N PHE A 43 -3.91 9.81 5.92
CA PHE A 43 -3.15 8.56 5.92
C PHE A 43 -2.63 8.24 7.33
N ALA A 44 -2.20 7.00 7.54
CA ALA A 44 -1.56 6.56 8.78
C ALA A 44 -0.55 5.44 8.52
N ARG A 45 0.45 5.31 9.40
CA ARG A 45 1.29 4.11 9.49
C ARG A 45 0.53 3.01 10.21
N VAL A 46 0.37 1.87 9.57
CA VAL A 46 -0.15 0.66 10.25
C VAL A 46 0.99 -0.05 10.98
N THR A 47 0.68 -0.55 12.18
CA THR A 47 1.55 -1.40 13.00
C THR A 47 0.73 -2.54 13.59
N GLY A 48 1.38 -3.61 14.04
CA GLY A 48 0.68 -4.76 14.63
C GLY A 48 -0.22 -5.52 13.64
N ASP A 49 0.11 -5.46 12.36
CA ASP A 49 -0.55 -6.14 11.24
C ASP A 49 -0.27 -7.65 11.18
N GLY A 50 0.63 -8.15 12.02
CA GLY A 50 0.96 -9.56 12.12
C GLY A 50 1.78 -10.10 10.95
N VAL A 51 2.20 -9.24 10.03
CA VAL A 51 3.11 -9.61 8.94
C VAL A 51 4.51 -9.86 9.52
N PRO A 52 5.12 -11.03 9.26
CA PRO A 52 6.47 -11.32 9.72
C PRO A 52 7.48 -10.26 9.21
N PRO A 53 8.43 -9.82 10.04
CA PRO A 53 9.38 -8.76 9.66
C PRO A 53 10.27 -9.14 8.47
N ASP A 54 10.45 -10.43 8.22
CA ASP A 54 11.22 -11.00 7.12
C ASP A 54 10.39 -11.26 5.85
N ALA A 55 9.05 -11.11 5.88
CA ALA A 55 8.18 -11.38 4.74
C ALA A 55 8.44 -10.43 3.55
N PHE A 56 8.86 -9.18 3.83
CA PHE A 56 9.13 -8.18 2.79
C PHE A 56 10.50 -8.31 2.13
N ALA A 57 11.48 -8.90 2.82
CA ALA A 57 12.85 -9.02 2.30
C ALA A 57 12.92 -9.81 0.97
N PRO A 58 12.33 -11.02 0.85
CA PRO A 58 12.38 -11.78 -0.40
C PRO A 58 11.56 -11.11 -1.51
N PHE A 59 10.41 -10.51 -1.18
CA PHE A 59 9.61 -9.76 -2.14
C PHE A 59 10.40 -8.58 -2.71
N ARG A 60 11.07 -7.81 -1.84
CA ARG A 60 11.90 -6.67 -2.26
C ARG A 60 13.09 -7.13 -3.11
N ALA A 61 13.74 -8.23 -2.76
CA ALA A 61 14.83 -8.79 -3.55
C ALA A 61 14.34 -9.19 -4.95
N ALA A 62 13.27 -9.96 -5.05
CA ALA A 62 12.69 -10.39 -6.33
C ALA A 62 12.24 -9.21 -7.20
N ALA A 63 11.68 -8.15 -6.59
CA ALA A 63 11.31 -6.94 -7.31
C ALA A 63 12.55 -6.24 -7.89
N LEU A 64 13.63 -6.08 -7.10
CA LEU A 64 14.87 -5.47 -7.56
C LEU A 64 15.51 -6.30 -8.69
N ASP A 65 15.60 -7.62 -8.51
CA ASP A 65 16.14 -8.53 -9.54
C ASP A 65 15.37 -8.38 -10.86
N PHE A 66 14.04 -8.32 -10.80
CA PHE A 66 13.22 -8.08 -11.99
C PHE A 66 13.49 -6.71 -12.64
N PHE A 67 13.60 -5.64 -11.85
CA PHE A 67 13.82 -4.30 -12.40
C PHE A 67 15.24 -4.06 -12.89
N ASP A 68 16.22 -4.85 -12.45
CA ASP A 68 17.61 -4.85 -12.95
C ASP A 68 17.75 -5.55 -14.32
N GLU A 69 16.79 -6.38 -14.74
CA GLU A 69 16.79 -7.00 -16.07
C GLU A 69 16.71 -5.96 -17.21
N PRO A 70 17.21 -6.30 -18.42
CA PRO A 70 17.08 -5.45 -19.60
C PRO A 70 15.64 -5.07 -19.91
N LEU A 71 15.42 -3.88 -20.49
CA LEU A 71 14.10 -3.37 -20.81
C LEU A 71 13.30 -4.31 -21.72
N GLU A 72 13.97 -4.98 -22.66
CA GLU A 72 13.37 -5.93 -23.60
C GLU A 72 12.76 -7.13 -22.87
N ARG A 73 13.43 -7.62 -21.81
CA ARG A 73 12.93 -8.70 -20.95
C ARG A 73 11.69 -8.26 -20.18
N LYS A 74 11.71 -7.05 -19.63
CA LYS A 74 10.57 -6.49 -18.87
C LYS A 74 9.36 -6.20 -19.76
N ARG A 75 9.58 -5.70 -20.98
CA ARG A 75 8.53 -5.44 -21.98
C ARG A 75 7.80 -6.68 -22.45
N ALA A 76 8.40 -7.87 -22.33
CA ALA A 76 7.68 -9.12 -22.60
C ALA A 76 6.48 -9.34 -21.67
N TYR A 77 6.45 -8.66 -20.52
CA TYR A 77 5.36 -8.67 -19.56
C TYR A 77 4.43 -7.45 -19.68
N SER A 78 4.60 -6.59 -20.68
CA SER A 78 3.68 -5.47 -20.91
C SER A 78 2.37 -5.94 -21.54
N ASP A 79 1.29 -5.18 -21.32
CA ASP A 79 0.02 -5.39 -22.00
C ASP A 79 0.23 -5.39 -23.54
N PRO A 80 -0.23 -6.43 -24.26
CA PRO A 80 -0.02 -6.56 -25.71
C PRO A 80 -0.61 -5.39 -26.53
N SER A 81 -1.60 -4.68 -25.99
CA SER A 81 -2.22 -3.52 -26.63
C SER A 81 -1.42 -2.22 -26.46
N GLY A 82 -0.31 -2.26 -25.71
CA GLY A 82 0.55 -1.10 -25.45
C GLY A 82 -0.12 -0.01 -24.59
N ARG A 83 -1.28 -0.32 -24.00
CA ARG A 83 -2.01 0.55 -23.08
C ARG A 83 -1.68 0.15 -21.65
N TYR A 84 -1.92 1.08 -20.72
CA TYR A 84 -1.97 0.74 -19.31
C TYR A 84 -3.07 -0.32 -19.09
N GLY A 85 -2.66 -1.48 -18.58
CA GLY A 85 -3.55 -2.57 -18.17
C GLY A 85 -3.51 -2.75 -16.65
N PRO A 86 -4.45 -3.51 -16.06
CA PRO A 86 -4.49 -3.78 -14.63
C PRO A 86 -3.32 -4.67 -14.15
N GLU A 87 -2.58 -5.27 -15.07
CA GLU A 87 -1.48 -6.20 -14.82
C GLU A 87 -0.33 -5.98 -15.81
N GLY A 88 0.85 -6.49 -15.46
CA GLY A 88 2.03 -6.45 -16.33
C GLY A 88 3.00 -5.29 -16.06
N TYR A 89 4.02 -5.19 -16.91
CA TYR A 89 5.05 -4.16 -16.83
C TYR A 89 4.64 -2.87 -17.55
N THR A 90 4.64 -1.75 -16.82
CA THR A 90 4.47 -0.41 -17.37
C THR A 90 5.77 0.37 -17.29
N SER A 91 6.22 0.91 -18.42
CA SER A 91 7.42 1.74 -18.46
C SER A 91 7.16 3.17 -17.97
N LEU A 92 8.19 3.81 -17.41
CA LEU A 92 8.14 5.20 -16.98
C LEU A 92 7.69 6.12 -18.13
N GLY A 93 6.73 7.01 -17.87
CA GLY A 93 6.20 7.97 -18.85
C GLY A 93 4.97 7.53 -19.64
N VAL A 94 4.49 6.29 -19.46
CA VAL A 94 3.22 5.82 -20.04
C VAL A 94 2.01 6.20 -19.16
N GLU A 95 2.23 6.35 -17.85
CA GLU A 95 1.18 6.72 -16.90
C GLU A 95 1.06 8.25 -16.76
N SER A 96 -0.18 8.73 -16.85
CA SER A 96 -0.56 10.09 -16.48
C SER A 96 -1.69 10.00 -15.46
N VAL A 97 -1.37 10.22 -14.18
CA VAL A 97 -2.31 10.09 -13.03
C VAL A 97 -3.45 11.12 -13.10
N GLY A 98 -3.46 12.03 -14.08
CA GLY A 98 -4.46 13.08 -14.24
C GLY A 98 -5.76 12.72 -14.98
N ARG A 99 -5.93 11.50 -15.51
CA ARG A 99 -7.10 11.18 -16.38
C ARG A 99 -8.14 10.20 -15.81
N THR A 100 -7.95 9.62 -14.63
CA THR A 100 -8.87 8.60 -14.08
C THR A 100 -9.84 9.13 -13.02
N SER A 101 -9.83 10.43 -12.69
CA SER A 101 -10.79 11.05 -11.77
C SER A 101 -11.69 12.09 -12.44
N ALA A 102 -12.17 11.80 -13.66
CA ALA A 102 -13.30 12.50 -14.25
C ALA A 102 -14.41 11.48 -14.52
N GLY A 103 -15.16 11.15 -13.46
CA GLY A 103 -16.43 10.46 -13.58
C GLY A 103 -17.36 11.32 -14.43
N GLY A 104 -17.66 10.85 -15.65
CA GLY A 104 -18.70 11.42 -16.49
C GLY A 104 -20.06 11.07 -15.90
N GLY A 105 -20.66 12.04 -15.21
CA GLY A 105 -22.10 12.07 -15.02
C GLY A 105 -22.77 12.47 -16.33
N GLY A 106 -23.63 11.58 -16.82
CA GLY A 106 -24.66 11.84 -17.82
C GLY A 106 -25.94 11.21 -17.32
#